data_AF-A0A2N3G1K9-F1
#
_entry.id   AF-A0A2N3G1K9-F1
#
_cell.length_a   1.000
_cell.length_b   1.000
_cell.length_c   1.000
_cell.angle_alpha   90.00
_cell.angle_beta   90.00
_cell.angle_gamma   90.00
#
_symmetry.space_group_name_H-M   'P 1'
#
loop_
_entity.id
_entity.type
_entity.pdbx_description
1 polymer ?
#
loop_
_entity_poly.entity_id
_entity_poly.type
_entity_poly.pdbx_seq_one_letter_code
_entity_poly.pdbx_strand_id
1 'polypeptide(L)'
;MNRSRLGRSAGVGAMLGMVAAVMLATSAAAHTALVASTPSEGQTVTELDRVRLEFSGQLLDIGASLTVRGDSESADLVAEFAANNVVEADVPPLASGDYILEWRVVAEDGHPIEGAIAFIMDAPLPVDPIPTADATSPESEISPSPSFVPPADLELNGDFGEKVSQSLSPLDALLIALVGAVLVAIAWLITKRVSARESAGR
;
A
#
# COMPACT_ATOMS: atom_id res chain seq x y z
N MET A 1 39.27 12.94 48.92
CA MET A 1 38.04 13.36 48.20
C MET A 1 38.22 13.11 46.71
N ASN A 2 37.58 12.08 46.13
CA ASN A 2 37.68 11.73 44.71
C ASN A 2 36.43 12.22 43.95
N ARG A 3 36.52 13.39 43.28
CA ARG A 3 35.39 14.01 42.56
C ARG A 3 35.29 13.63 41.07
N SER A 4 36.19 12.78 40.57
CA SER A 4 36.36 12.54 39.12
C SER A 4 35.54 11.38 38.52
N ARG A 5 34.78 10.62 39.33
CA ARG A 5 34.04 9.44 38.82
C ARG A 5 32.62 9.76 38.32
N LEU A 6 32.02 10.88 38.73
CA LEU A 6 30.63 11.22 38.35
C LEU A 6 30.50 11.80 36.92
N GLY A 7 31.57 12.32 36.33
CA GLY A 7 31.50 12.93 34.99
C GLY A 7 31.45 11.93 33.83
N ARG A 8 31.95 10.70 34.02
CA ARG A 8 32.09 9.70 32.95
C ARG A 8 30.80 8.89 32.74
N SER A 9 29.99 8.70 33.78
CA SER A 9 28.69 8.03 33.71
C SER A 9 27.62 8.88 33.03
N ALA A 10 27.68 10.20 33.17
CA ALA A 10 26.74 11.12 32.53
C ALA A 10 26.88 11.13 30.99
N GLY A 11 28.12 11.05 30.47
CA GLY A 11 28.37 11.02 29.02
C GLY A 11 27.91 9.72 28.34
N VAL A 12 28.05 8.57 29.01
CA VAL A 12 27.59 7.28 28.49
C VAL A 12 26.06 7.21 28.44
N GLY A 13 25.38 7.71 29.49
CA GLY A 13 23.92 7.78 29.52
C GLY A 13 23.34 8.68 28.43
N ALA A 14 23.96 9.85 28.20
CA ALA A 14 23.56 10.77 27.13
C ALA A 14 23.76 10.16 25.72
N MET A 15 24.89 9.47 25.49
CA MET A 15 25.16 8.83 24.19
C MET A 15 24.23 7.64 23.93
N LEU A 16 23.93 6.82 24.94
CA LEU A 16 22.96 5.73 24.83
C LEU A 16 21.53 6.26 24.57
N GLY A 17 21.15 7.33 25.27
CA GLY A 17 19.87 8.00 25.06
C GLY A 17 19.74 8.59 23.65
N MET A 18 20.81 9.17 23.11
CA MET A 18 20.82 9.71 21.75
C MET A 18 20.72 8.61 20.69
N VAL A 19 21.43 7.49 20.86
CA VAL A 19 21.31 6.32 19.96
C VAL A 19 19.91 5.72 20.03
N ALA A 20 19.32 5.56 21.22
CA ALA A 20 17.96 5.07 21.38
C ALA A 20 16.92 6.02 20.76
N ALA A 21 17.11 7.34 20.88
CA ALA A 21 16.24 8.33 20.26
C ALA A 21 16.32 8.31 18.72
N VAL A 22 17.52 8.15 18.15
CA VAL A 22 17.71 7.98 16.70
C VAL A 22 17.06 6.69 16.20
N MET A 23 17.19 5.58 16.94
CA MET A 23 16.60 4.29 16.57
C MET A 23 15.08 4.24 16.71
N LEU A 24 14.48 5.03 17.62
CA LEU A 24 13.02 5.16 17.71
C LEU A 24 12.45 6.07 16.61
N ALA A 25 13.20 7.08 16.16
CA ALA A 25 12.75 8.01 15.12
C ALA A 25 12.66 7.35 13.73
N THR A 26 13.43 6.29 13.46
CA THR A 26 13.43 5.60 12.16
C THR A 26 12.20 4.71 11.93
N SER A 27 11.37 4.48 12.96
CA SER A 27 10.25 3.54 12.85
C SER A 27 9.02 4.10 12.11
N ALA A 28 8.89 5.41 11.96
CA ALA A 28 7.69 6.02 11.39
C ALA A 28 7.68 6.07 9.85
N ALA A 29 8.82 5.88 9.19
CA ALA A 29 8.98 6.04 7.73
C ALA A 29 9.35 4.74 6.97
N ALA A 30 9.54 3.61 7.67
CA ALA A 30 9.95 2.34 7.07
C ALA A 30 8.79 1.48 6.53
N HIS A 31 7.54 1.94 6.67
CA HIS A 31 6.36 1.18 6.24
C HIS A 31 5.57 2.00 5.20
N THR A 32 6.13 2.10 3.99
CA THR A 32 5.42 2.65 2.82
C THR A 32 4.32 1.68 2.41
N ALA A 33 3.09 2.18 2.30
CA ALA A 33 1.91 1.43 1.86
C ALA A 33 1.12 2.24 0.84
N LEU A 34 0.38 1.57 -0.04
CA LEU A 34 -0.59 2.23 -0.92
C LEU A 34 -1.71 2.83 -0.07
N VAL A 35 -2.00 4.12 -0.24
CA VAL A 35 -3.05 4.84 0.49
C VAL A 35 -4.22 5.24 -0.40
N ALA A 36 -3.99 5.45 -1.69
CA ALA A 36 -5.04 5.74 -2.66
C ALA A 36 -4.64 5.27 -4.06
N SER A 37 -5.63 4.94 -4.88
CA SER A 37 -5.43 4.62 -6.28
C SER A 37 -6.57 5.13 -7.16
N THR A 38 -6.23 5.42 -8.41
CA THR A 38 -7.17 5.64 -9.50
C THR A 38 -6.78 4.72 -10.66
N PRO A 39 -7.63 3.76 -11.06
CA PRO A 39 -8.91 3.42 -10.43
C PRO A 39 -8.74 2.90 -8.99
N SER A 40 -9.78 3.05 -8.18
CA SER A 40 -9.86 2.44 -6.86
C SER A 40 -10.21 0.94 -6.96
N GLU A 41 -9.92 0.17 -5.90
CA GLU A 41 -10.24 -1.25 -5.84
C GLU A 41 -11.73 -1.52 -6.14
N GLY A 42 -11.99 -2.36 -7.13
CA GLY A 42 -13.32 -2.74 -7.61
C GLY A 42 -14.08 -1.64 -8.36
N GLN A 43 -13.44 -0.50 -8.67
CA GLN A 43 -14.11 0.61 -9.34
C GLN A 43 -14.50 0.24 -10.77
N THR A 44 -15.73 0.59 -11.18
CA THR A 44 -16.12 0.61 -12.60
C THR A 44 -15.84 1.99 -13.19
N VAL A 45 -15.13 2.04 -14.32
CA VAL A 45 -14.79 3.26 -15.06
C VAL A 45 -15.26 3.14 -16.51
N THR A 46 -15.77 4.23 -17.08
CA THR A 46 -16.19 4.27 -18.50
C THR A 46 -15.07 4.73 -19.43
N GLU A 47 -14.07 5.41 -18.86
CA GLU A 47 -12.87 5.91 -19.52
C GLU A 47 -11.70 5.87 -18.53
N LEU A 48 -10.51 5.56 -19.02
CA LEU A 48 -9.29 5.52 -18.20
C LEU A 48 -8.08 5.87 -19.07
N ASP A 49 -7.68 7.13 -19.02
CA ASP A 49 -6.50 7.60 -19.77
C ASP A 49 -5.20 7.43 -18.97
N ARG A 50 -5.30 7.39 -17.63
CA ARG A 50 -4.15 7.39 -16.73
C ARG A 50 -4.48 6.69 -15.43
N VAL A 51 -3.53 5.90 -14.93
CA VAL A 51 -3.56 5.35 -13.58
C VAL A 51 -2.75 6.23 -12.63
N ARG A 52 -3.14 6.26 -11.37
CA ARG A 52 -2.44 7.00 -10.31
C ARG A 52 -2.40 6.17 -9.03
N LEU A 53 -1.23 6.07 -8.41
CA LEU A 53 -0.99 5.38 -7.15
C LEU A 53 -0.33 6.36 -6.17
N GLU A 54 -0.93 6.51 -5.00
CA GLU A 54 -0.39 7.35 -3.92
C GLU A 54 -0.02 6.48 -2.73
N PHE A 55 1.16 6.76 -2.16
CA PHE A 55 1.74 5.99 -1.06
C PHE A 55 1.91 6.83 0.20
N SER A 56 1.89 6.18 1.36
CA SER A 56 2.09 6.80 2.68
C SER A 56 3.50 7.35 2.90
N GLY A 57 4.47 6.87 2.12
CA GLY A 57 5.90 7.17 2.26
C GLY A 57 6.55 7.49 0.93
N GLN A 58 7.79 7.96 1.00
CA GLN A 58 8.57 8.33 -0.18
C GLN A 58 9.01 7.08 -0.94
N LEU A 59 9.15 7.25 -2.25
CA LEU A 59 9.59 6.23 -3.19
C LEU A 59 10.94 6.60 -3.78
N LEU A 60 11.70 5.58 -4.13
CA LEU A 60 12.88 5.72 -4.98
C LEU A 60 12.44 5.56 -6.44
N ASP A 61 12.92 6.45 -7.31
CA ASP A 61 12.72 6.38 -8.76
C ASP A 61 13.64 5.34 -9.39
N ILE A 62 13.46 4.08 -8.97
CA ILE A 62 14.15 2.89 -9.46
C ILE A 62 13.22 1.69 -9.40
N GLY A 63 13.26 0.83 -10.41
CA GLY A 63 12.60 -0.47 -10.37
C GLY A 63 11.07 -0.43 -10.25
N ALA A 64 10.43 0.68 -10.62
CA ALA A 64 8.99 0.76 -10.75
C ALA A 64 8.52 -0.02 -11.99
N SER A 65 7.42 -0.76 -11.85
CA SER A 65 6.74 -1.42 -12.96
C SER A 65 5.25 -1.39 -12.73
N LEU A 66 4.50 -0.96 -13.75
CA LEU A 66 3.05 -0.98 -13.76
C LEU A 66 2.60 -1.77 -14.99
N THR A 67 1.66 -2.70 -14.80
CA THR A 67 1.10 -3.52 -15.88
C THR A 67 -0.40 -3.62 -15.69
N VAL A 68 -1.17 -3.33 -16.73
CA VAL A 68 -2.61 -3.59 -16.76
C VAL A 68 -2.85 -4.91 -17.46
N ARG A 69 -3.58 -5.83 -16.83
CA ARG A 69 -3.90 -7.16 -17.35
C ARG A 69 -5.42 -7.36 -17.34
N GLY A 70 -6.00 -7.61 -18.51
CA GLY A 70 -7.35 -8.14 -18.69
C GLY A 70 -7.33 -9.59 -19.16
N ASP A 71 -8.50 -10.13 -19.50
CA ASP A 71 -8.63 -11.54 -19.92
C ASP A 71 -7.95 -11.84 -21.27
N SER A 72 -8.12 -10.92 -22.24
CA SER A 72 -7.58 -11.06 -23.60
C SER A 72 -6.44 -10.11 -23.95
N GLU A 73 -6.11 -9.16 -23.08
CA GLU A 73 -5.10 -8.14 -23.33
C GLU A 73 -4.26 -7.83 -22.09
N SER A 74 -3.02 -7.40 -22.31
CA SER A 74 -2.14 -6.90 -21.26
C SER A 74 -1.22 -5.81 -21.80
N ALA A 75 -0.99 -4.77 -21.03
CA ALA A 75 -0.13 -3.65 -21.41
C ALA A 75 0.81 -3.29 -20.25
N ASP A 76 2.11 -3.30 -20.51
CA ASP A 76 3.10 -2.68 -19.63
C ASP A 76 3.05 -1.17 -19.80
N LEU A 77 2.97 -0.45 -18.67
CA LEU A 77 2.85 0.99 -18.63
C LEU A 77 4.18 1.64 -18.26
N VAL A 78 4.41 2.84 -18.79
CA VAL A 78 5.58 3.64 -18.45
C VAL A 78 5.29 4.44 -17.18
N ALA A 79 5.96 4.07 -16.09
CA ALA A 79 5.81 4.74 -14.80
C ALA A 79 6.41 6.15 -14.81
N GLU A 80 5.65 7.13 -14.30
CA GLU A 80 6.04 8.52 -14.12
C GLU A 80 5.89 8.91 -12.65
N PHE A 81 6.96 9.41 -12.02
CA PHE A 81 6.91 9.89 -10.63
C PHE A 81 6.42 11.34 -10.59
N ALA A 82 5.10 11.52 -10.46
CA ALA A 82 4.46 12.83 -10.38
C ALA A 82 4.81 13.58 -9.07
N ALA A 83 5.16 12.85 -8.01
CA ALA A 83 5.70 13.36 -6.74
C ALA A 83 6.59 12.30 -6.08
N ASN A 84 7.22 12.63 -4.95
CA ASN A 84 8.07 11.69 -4.20
C ASN A 84 7.31 10.47 -3.64
N ASN A 85 5.98 10.53 -3.54
CA ASN A 85 5.13 9.44 -3.05
C ASN A 85 3.99 9.07 -4.03
N VAL A 86 4.07 9.53 -5.28
CA VAL A 86 3.02 9.34 -6.29
C VAL A 86 3.61 8.83 -7.58
N VAL A 87 3.05 7.74 -8.10
CA VAL A 87 3.36 7.19 -9.43
C VAL A 87 2.11 7.25 -10.30
N GLU A 88 2.28 7.70 -11.53
CA GLU A 88 1.26 7.70 -12.57
C GLU A 88 1.75 6.94 -13.79
N ALA A 89 0.83 6.54 -14.67
CA ALA A 89 1.18 6.07 -15.99
C ALA A 89 -0.01 6.24 -16.96
N ASP A 90 0.30 6.63 -18.20
CA ASP A 90 -0.72 6.67 -19.25
C ASP A 90 -1.16 5.26 -19.62
N VAL A 91 -2.46 5.10 -19.87
CA VAL A 91 -3.11 3.83 -20.18
C VAL A 91 -3.57 3.85 -21.63
N PRO A 92 -3.23 2.83 -22.45
CA PRO A 92 -3.79 2.72 -23.79
C PRO A 92 -5.30 2.46 -23.73
N PRO A 93 -6.08 2.75 -24.78
CA PRO A 93 -7.50 2.45 -24.81
C PRO A 93 -7.78 0.98 -24.49
N LEU A 94 -8.60 0.73 -23.46
CA LEU A 94 -9.00 -0.61 -23.02
C LEU A 94 -10.41 -0.93 -23.52
N ALA A 95 -10.66 -2.19 -23.88
CA ALA A 95 -12.00 -2.68 -24.14
C ALA A 95 -12.81 -2.81 -22.84
N SER A 96 -14.13 -3.03 -22.94
CA SER A 96 -14.92 -3.33 -21.75
C SER A 96 -14.55 -4.72 -21.20
N GLY A 97 -14.36 -4.81 -19.89
CA GLY A 97 -13.97 -6.06 -19.22
C GLY A 97 -13.42 -5.86 -17.82
N ASP A 98 -13.07 -6.97 -17.17
CA ASP A 98 -12.38 -6.98 -15.88
C ASP A 98 -10.86 -6.84 -16.09
N TYR A 99 -10.24 -5.97 -15.31
CA TYR A 99 -8.81 -5.68 -15.37
C TYR A 99 -8.17 -5.70 -13.98
N ILE A 100 -6.88 -6.00 -13.96
CA ILE A 100 -6.01 -5.90 -12.80
C ILE A 100 -4.84 -4.98 -13.14
N LEU A 101 -4.68 -3.90 -12.37
CA LEU A 101 -3.47 -3.09 -12.38
C LEU A 101 -2.46 -3.69 -11.39
N GLU A 102 -1.49 -4.44 -11.91
CA GLU A 102 -0.34 -4.94 -11.15
C GLU A 102 0.72 -3.83 -11.07
N TRP A 103 1.28 -3.64 -9.88
CA TRP A 103 2.32 -2.64 -9.66
C TRP A 103 3.42 -3.13 -8.73
N ARG A 104 4.60 -2.56 -8.92
CA ARG A 104 5.75 -2.68 -8.03
C ARG A 104 6.46 -1.34 -7.97
N VAL A 105 6.87 -0.93 -6.77
CA VAL A 105 7.69 0.26 -6.53
C VAL A 105 8.73 -0.04 -5.44
N VAL A 106 9.70 0.85 -5.26
CA VAL A 106 10.72 0.72 -4.21
C VAL A 106 10.56 1.87 -3.22
N ALA A 107 10.32 1.57 -1.95
CA ALA A 107 10.24 2.57 -0.89
C ALA A 107 11.62 3.21 -0.61
N GLU A 108 11.65 4.38 0.02
CA GLU A 108 12.88 5.11 0.37
C GLU A 108 13.87 4.27 1.21
N ASP A 109 13.37 3.34 2.02
CA ASP A 109 14.17 2.42 2.82
C ASP A 109 14.79 1.26 2.00
N GLY A 110 14.50 1.21 0.70
CA GLY A 110 15.02 0.27 -0.27
C GLY A 110 14.21 -1.01 -0.42
N HIS A 111 13.10 -1.19 0.31
CA HIS A 111 12.27 -2.38 0.16
C HIS A 111 11.38 -2.27 -1.09
N PRO A 112 11.43 -3.27 -2.00
CA PRO A 112 10.42 -3.37 -3.04
C PRO A 112 9.09 -3.77 -2.42
N ILE A 113 8.03 -3.08 -2.83
CA ILE A 113 6.64 -3.38 -2.50
C ILE A 113 5.86 -3.57 -3.78
N GLU A 114 4.88 -4.47 -3.75
CA GLU A 114 4.07 -4.86 -4.89
C GLU A 114 2.60 -4.99 -4.48
N GLY A 115 1.72 -4.91 -5.46
CA GLY A 115 0.29 -5.10 -5.26
C GLY A 115 -0.46 -5.17 -6.57
N ALA A 116 -1.76 -5.36 -6.43
CA ALA A 116 -2.70 -5.48 -7.54
C ALA A 116 -3.97 -4.71 -7.18
N ILE A 117 -4.57 -4.04 -8.16
CA ILE A 117 -5.83 -3.33 -8.01
C ILE A 117 -6.80 -3.84 -9.06
N ALA A 118 -7.89 -4.46 -8.64
CA ALA A 118 -8.93 -4.91 -9.57
C ALA A 118 -9.83 -3.73 -9.96
N PHE A 119 -10.22 -3.62 -11.22
CA PHE A 119 -11.19 -2.62 -11.69
C PHE A 119 -11.94 -3.14 -12.92
N ILE A 120 -13.05 -2.50 -13.25
CA ILE A 120 -13.91 -2.86 -14.38
C ILE A 120 -13.91 -1.71 -15.38
N MET A 121 -13.60 -1.99 -16.63
CA MET A 121 -13.79 -1.05 -17.73
C MET A 121 -15.17 -1.28 -18.36
N ASP A 122 -16.02 -0.26 -18.38
CA ASP A 122 -17.31 -0.23 -19.08
C ASP A 122 -17.23 0.78 -20.22
N ALA A 123 -16.35 0.51 -21.18
CA ALA A 123 -16.15 1.37 -22.34
C ALA A 123 -17.44 1.38 -23.20
N PRO A 124 -17.98 2.55 -23.56
CA PRO A 124 -19.11 2.60 -24.48
C PRO A 124 -18.70 2.00 -25.82
N LEU A 125 -19.57 1.15 -26.39
CA LEU A 125 -19.33 0.60 -27.72
C LEU A 125 -19.12 1.74 -28.71
N PRO A 126 -18.16 1.64 -29.64
CA PRO A 126 -17.97 2.65 -30.67
C PRO A 126 -19.28 2.79 -31.45
N VAL A 127 -19.96 3.92 -31.26
CA VAL A 127 -21.11 4.29 -32.07
C VAL A 127 -20.56 4.74 -33.42
N ASP A 128 -20.65 3.88 -34.42
CA ASP A 128 -20.53 4.31 -35.80
C ASP A 128 -21.47 5.51 -36.00
N PRO A 129 -21.02 6.62 -36.61
CA PRO A 129 -21.90 7.74 -36.89
C PRO A 129 -23.01 7.23 -37.82
N ILE A 130 -24.20 7.04 -37.26
CA ILE A 130 -25.39 6.74 -38.03
C ILE A 130 -25.58 7.95 -38.97
N PRO A 131 -25.58 7.78 -40.30
CA PRO A 131 -25.98 8.88 -41.16
C PRO A 131 -27.39 9.28 -40.74
N THR A 132 -27.59 10.56 -40.45
CA THR A 132 -28.91 11.18 -40.20
C THR A 132 -29.87 10.75 -41.30
N ALA A 133 -30.58 9.66 -41.09
CA ALA A 133 -31.75 9.29 -41.85
C ALA A 133 -32.91 10.05 -41.23
N ASP A 134 -33.32 11.09 -41.95
CA ASP A 134 -34.55 11.84 -41.73
C ASP A 134 -35.73 10.84 -41.65
N ALA A 135 -36.14 10.50 -40.43
CA ALA A 135 -37.27 9.62 -40.19
C ALA A 135 -38.51 10.50 -39.96
N THR A 136 -39.25 10.70 -41.05
CA THR A 136 -40.64 11.14 -41.03
C THR A 136 -41.43 10.23 -40.08
N SER A 137 -42.08 10.87 -39.10
CA SER A 137 -43.13 10.34 -38.22
C SER A 137 -44.17 9.51 -38.99
N PRO A 138 -44.68 8.42 -38.40
CA PRO A 138 -46.07 8.54 -37.98
C PRO A 138 -46.31 8.17 -36.51
N GLU A 139 -46.98 9.11 -35.85
CA GLU A 139 -47.91 8.96 -34.74
C GLU A 139 -48.71 7.64 -34.81
N SER A 140 -48.68 6.85 -33.73
CA SER A 140 -49.71 5.85 -33.40
C SER A 140 -49.83 5.72 -31.89
N GLU A 141 -50.59 6.67 -31.35
CA GLU A 141 -51.71 6.50 -30.43
C GLU A 141 -51.80 5.23 -29.54
N ILE A 142 -51.46 5.39 -28.25
CA ILE A 142 -52.15 5.00 -26.98
C ILE A 142 -52.61 3.53 -26.75
N SER A 143 -52.23 2.97 -25.57
CA SER A 143 -53.07 2.39 -24.47
C SER A 143 -52.52 1.10 -23.80
N PRO A 144 -52.83 0.83 -22.50
CA PRO A 144 -51.80 0.48 -21.51
C PRO A 144 -51.93 -0.91 -20.86
N SER A 145 -50.83 -1.30 -20.20
CA SER A 145 -50.69 -2.14 -18.99
C SER A 145 -51.30 -3.55 -18.97
N PRO A 146 -50.53 -4.53 -18.48
CA PRO A 146 -51.00 -5.20 -17.27
C PRO A 146 -50.01 -5.13 -16.11
N SER A 147 -50.59 -4.94 -14.93
CA SER A 147 -50.01 -5.03 -13.60
C SER A 147 -49.13 -6.27 -13.42
N PHE A 148 -47.92 -6.08 -12.90
CA PHE A 148 -47.18 -7.14 -12.23
C PHE A 148 -46.97 -6.77 -10.77
N VAL A 149 -47.38 -7.69 -9.90
CA VAL A 149 -47.43 -7.59 -8.43
C VAL A 149 -46.03 -7.85 -7.87
N PRO A 150 -45.48 -7.02 -6.98
CA PRO A 150 -44.23 -7.35 -6.28
C PRO A 150 -44.53 -8.31 -5.11
N PRO A 151 -43.74 -9.37 -4.89
CA PRO A 151 -43.67 -10.00 -3.59
C PRO A 151 -42.80 -9.16 -2.65
N ALA A 152 -43.34 -8.92 -1.46
CA ALA A 152 -42.67 -8.31 -0.34
C ALA A 152 -41.70 -9.30 0.35
N ASP A 153 -40.72 -8.69 1.02
CA ASP A 153 -39.98 -9.16 2.20
C ASP A 153 -39.07 -10.39 2.09
N LEU A 154 -37.75 -10.14 2.15
CA LEU A 154 -36.87 -10.84 3.08
C LEU A 154 -35.81 -9.87 3.61
N GLU A 155 -36.02 -9.42 4.86
CA GLU A 155 -34.94 -8.99 5.76
C GLU A 155 -33.95 -10.15 5.96
N LEU A 156 -32.65 -9.84 5.88
CA LEU A 156 -31.63 -10.61 6.59
C LEU A 156 -30.59 -9.65 7.16
N ASN A 157 -30.80 -9.31 8.43
CA ASN A 157 -29.78 -8.80 9.33
C ASN A 157 -28.62 -9.81 9.40
N GLY A 158 -27.43 -9.39 8.96
CA GLY A 158 -26.19 -10.16 9.09
C GLY A 158 -25.07 -9.29 9.64
N ASP A 159 -25.10 -9.09 10.95
CA ASP A 159 -23.97 -8.67 11.77
C ASP A 159 -22.81 -9.68 11.59
N PHE A 160 -21.67 -9.20 11.08
CA PHE A 160 -20.39 -9.85 11.27
C PHE A 160 -19.35 -8.81 11.66
N GLY A 161 -19.43 -8.35 12.90
CA GLY A 161 -18.25 -7.93 13.63
C GLY A 161 -17.32 -9.12 13.82
N GLU A 162 -16.35 -9.31 12.93
CA GLU A 162 -15.21 -10.20 13.18
C GLU A 162 -14.01 -9.38 13.61
N LYS A 163 -13.73 -9.41 14.92
CA LYS A 163 -12.46 -8.94 15.48
C LYS A 163 -11.35 -9.82 14.92
N VAL A 164 -10.57 -9.28 13.99
CA VAL A 164 -9.30 -9.86 13.55
C VAL A 164 -8.35 -9.86 14.75
N SER A 165 -8.30 -10.98 15.46
CA SER A 165 -7.30 -11.22 16.49
C SER A 165 -6.01 -11.61 15.77
N GLN A 166 -5.04 -10.69 15.73
CA GLN A 166 -3.69 -10.97 15.23
C GLN A 166 -3.04 -12.02 16.14
N SER A 167 -3.17 -13.30 15.78
CA SER A 167 -2.40 -14.37 16.40
C SER A 167 -1.00 -14.37 15.76
N LEU A 168 -0.01 -13.88 16.50
CA LEU A 168 1.40 -13.98 16.11
C LEU A 168 1.77 -15.46 15.95
N SER A 169 2.42 -15.78 14.84
CA SER A 169 2.87 -17.14 14.59
C SER A 169 3.98 -17.51 15.59
N PRO A 170 4.16 -18.79 15.94
CA PRO A 170 5.26 -19.22 16.81
C PRO A 170 6.66 -18.88 16.25
N LEU A 171 6.76 -18.59 14.94
CA LEU A 171 7.99 -18.10 14.32
C LEU A 171 8.25 -16.62 14.61
N ASP A 172 7.20 -15.79 14.68
CA ASP A 172 7.32 -14.37 15.04
C ASP A 172 7.78 -14.20 16.50
N ALA A 173 7.24 -15.03 17.40
CA ALA A 173 7.67 -15.06 18.81
C ALA A 173 9.14 -15.48 18.97
N LEU A 174 9.61 -16.43 18.15
CA LEU A 174 11.00 -16.88 18.15
C LEU A 174 11.96 -15.77 17.66
N LEU A 175 11.58 -15.04 16.61
CA LEU A 175 12.37 -13.92 16.10
C LEU A 175 12.52 -12.82 17.16
N ILE A 176 11.43 -12.45 17.83
CA ILE A 176 11.45 -11.45 18.90
C ILE A 176 12.36 -11.89 20.06
N ALA A 177 12.28 -13.16 20.47
CA ALA A 177 13.13 -13.70 21.53
C ALA A 177 14.62 -13.69 21.16
N LEU A 178 14.95 -14.02 19.91
CA LEU A 178 16.33 -14.04 19.42
C LEU A 178 16.94 -12.64 19.35
N VAL A 179 16.17 -11.65 18.87
CA VAL A 179 16.58 -10.23 18.87
C VAL A 179 16.85 -9.75 20.30
N GLY A 180 15.96 -10.06 21.24
CA GLY A 180 16.15 -9.73 22.65
C GLY A 180 17.43 -10.32 23.24
N ALA A 181 17.72 -11.59 22.96
CA ALA A 181 18.92 -12.27 23.46
C ALA A 181 20.23 -11.65 22.92
N VAL A 182 20.25 -11.26 21.64
CA VAL A 182 21.41 -10.61 21.01
C VAL A 182 21.68 -9.25 21.65
N LEU A 183 20.66 -8.44 21.90
CA LEU A 183 20.82 -7.13 22.55
C LEU A 183 21.38 -7.25 23.97
N VAL A 184 20.90 -8.23 24.75
CA VAL A 184 21.42 -8.52 26.09
C VAL A 184 22.88 -8.97 26.03
N ALA A 185 23.24 -9.83 25.08
CA ALA A 185 24.62 -10.29 24.90
C ALA A 185 25.57 -9.15 24.55
N ILE A 186 25.17 -8.23 23.66
CA ILE A 186 25.96 -7.05 23.29
C ILE A 186 26.17 -6.13 24.50
N ALA A 187 25.10 -5.82 25.26
CA ALA A 187 25.19 -5.00 26.47
C ALA A 187 26.13 -5.62 27.52
N TRP A 188 26.06 -6.95 27.70
CA TRP A 188 26.96 -7.68 28.60
C TRP A 188 28.41 -7.64 28.13
N LEU A 189 28.66 -7.76 26.82
CA LEU A 189 30.02 -7.73 26.26
C LEU A 189 30.67 -6.34 26.41
N ILE A 190 29.89 -5.28 26.25
CA ILE A 190 30.33 -3.89 26.45
C ILE A 190 30.70 -3.67 27.93
N THR A 191 29.82 -4.06 28.86
CA THR A 191 30.07 -3.91 30.31
C THR A 191 31.29 -4.72 30.76
N LYS A 192 31.46 -5.95 30.25
CA LYS A 192 32.62 -6.80 30.55
C LYS A 192 33.92 -6.24 29.99
N ARG A 193 33.92 -5.64 28.79
CA ARG A 193 35.13 -5.00 28.24
C ARG A 193 35.52 -3.73 28.98
N VAL A 194 34.57 -3.00 29.55
CA VAL A 194 34.84 -1.84 30.40
C VAL A 194 35.46 -2.29 31.73
N SER A 195 34.91 -3.31 32.39
CA SER A 195 35.44 -3.80 33.67
C SER A 195 36.84 -4.45 33.53
N ALA A 196 37.09 -5.19 32.43
CA ALA A 196 38.40 -5.80 32.19
C ALA A 196 39.53 -4.77 31.99
N ARG A 197 39.20 -3.58 31.45
CA ARG A 197 40.17 -2.49 31.26
C ARG A 197 40.49 -1.76 32.57
N GLU A 198 39.58 -1.76 33.53
CA GLU A 198 39.79 -1.17 34.85
C GLU A 198 40.70 -2.05 35.73
N SER A 199 40.69 -3.37 35.52
CA SER A 199 41.51 -4.32 36.26
C SER A 199 42.97 -4.40 35.79
N ALA A 200 43.25 -4.03 34.53
CA ALA A 200 44.59 -4.11 33.93
C ALA A 200 45.43 -2.83 34.10
N GLY A 201 44.85 -1.75 34.63
CA GLY A 201 45.50 -0.45 34.79
C GLY A 201 45.84 -0.09 36.24
N ARG A 202 45.96 -1.07 37.15
CA ARG A 202 46.24 -0.86 38.57
C ARG A 202 47.43 -1.67 39.04
#